data_AF-A0AAV2U478-F1
#
_entry.id   AF-A0AAV2U478-F1
#
_cell.length_a   1.000
_cell.length_b   1.000
_cell.length_c   1.000
_cell.angle_alpha   90.00
_cell.angle_beta   90.00
_cell.angle_gamma   90.00
#
_symmetry.space_group_name_H-M   'P 1'
#
loop_
_entity.id
_entity.type
_entity.pdbx_description
1 polymer ?
#
loop_
_entity_poly.entity_id
_entity_poly.type
_entity_poly.pdbx_seq_one_letter_code
_entity_poly.pdbx_strand_id
1 'polypeptide(L)'
;MKCTIAKHNSLLLQQAIQHYRKSHQIFTFMSLYDDNEPYPIDDVIQVLEQRLNAIQSEIDSFTKMTAGLRKNERLETSFYTTKKHLEMMRKRKQEADNEK
;
A
#
# COMPACT_ATOMS: atom_id res chain seq x y z
N MET A 1 -0.88 -12.81 -10.98
CA MET A 1 0.38 -12.13 -11.37
C MET A 1 1.54 -12.87 -10.71
N LYS A 2 2.70 -12.95 -11.37
CA LYS A 2 3.79 -13.84 -10.93
C LYS A 2 4.68 -13.20 -9.86
N CYS A 3 4.73 -11.86 -9.78
CA CYS A 3 5.70 -11.17 -8.93
C CYS A 3 5.13 -10.49 -7.66
N THR A 4 4.38 -11.24 -6.84
CA THR A 4 3.76 -10.73 -5.58
C THR A 4 4.78 -10.13 -4.61
N ILE A 5 5.96 -10.72 -4.48
CA ILE A 5 7.02 -10.24 -3.58
C ILE A 5 7.49 -8.83 -3.97
N ALA A 6 7.66 -8.57 -5.27
CA ALA A 6 8.10 -7.27 -5.75
C ALA A 6 7.08 -6.17 -5.43
N LYS A 7 5.78 -6.47 -5.53
CA LYS A 7 4.71 -5.49 -5.21
C LYS A 7 4.70 -5.04 -3.75
N HIS A 8 5.14 -5.92 -2.85
CA HIS A 8 5.24 -5.61 -1.42
C HIS A 8 6.46 -4.76 -1.06
N ASN A 9 7.40 -4.57 -2.01
CA ASN A 9 8.55 -3.70 -1.82
C ASN A 9 8.07 -2.25 -1.59
N SER A 10 8.59 -1.60 -0.55
CA SER A 10 8.18 -0.24 -0.17
C SER A 10 8.46 0.81 -1.24
N LEU A 11 9.59 0.70 -1.94
CA LEU A 11 9.97 1.65 -2.97
C LEU A 11 9.04 1.54 -4.18
N LEU A 12 8.78 0.31 -4.64
CA LEU A 12 7.86 0.06 -5.75
C LEU A 12 6.44 0.51 -5.42
N LEU A 13 5.95 0.23 -4.21
CA LEU A 13 4.65 0.70 -3.76
C LEU A 13 4.57 2.24 -3.73
N GLN A 14 5.61 2.92 -3.24
CA GLN A 14 5.64 4.38 -3.24
C GLN A 14 5.64 4.97 -4.66
N GLN A 15 6.38 4.37 -5.59
CA GLN A 15 6.38 4.77 -6.99
C GLN A 15 4.99 4.59 -7.62
N ALA A 16 4.35 3.44 -7.39
CA ALA A 16 2.99 3.17 -7.87
C ALA A 16 1.99 4.21 -7.33
N ILE A 17 2.03 4.52 -6.03
CA ILE A 17 1.18 5.55 -5.42
C ILE A 17 1.43 6.92 -6.07
N GLN A 18 2.70 7.30 -6.29
CA GLN A 18 3.03 8.56 -6.94
C GLN A 18 2.58 8.63 -8.40
N HIS A 19 2.64 7.51 -9.12
CA HIS A 19 2.13 7.38 -10.48
C HIS A 19 0.62 7.60 -10.52
N TYR A 20 -0.14 6.88 -9.68
CA TYR A 20 -1.60 6.97 -9.66
C TYR A 20 -2.12 8.33 -9.16
N ARG A 21 -1.31 9.11 -8.43
CA ARG A 21 -1.63 10.51 -8.12
C ARG A 21 -1.74 11.41 -9.35
N LYS A 22 -1.04 11.07 -10.43
CA LYS A 22 -0.93 11.91 -11.63
C LYS A 22 -1.65 11.31 -12.84
N SER A 23 -1.75 9.98 -12.90
CA SER A 23 -2.26 9.25 -14.06
C SER A 23 -3.27 8.18 -13.65
N HIS A 24 -4.19 7.85 -14.55
CA HIS A 24 -5.08 6.69 -14.45
C HIS A 24 -4.52 5.44 -15.16
N GLN A 25 -3.42 5.58 -15.89
CA GLN A 25 -2.81 4.48 -16.64
C GLN A 25 -2.19 3.43 -15.70
N ILE A 26 -2.16 2.18 -16.14
CA ILE A 26 -1.53 1.08 -15.40
C ILE A 26 -0.05 1.41 -15.17
N PHE A 27 0.38 1.37 -13.91
CA PHE A 27 1.79 1.44 -13.57
C PHE A 27 2.44 0.10 -13.91
N THR A 28 3.60 0.11 -14.57
CA THR A 28 4.40 -1.09 -14.83
C THR A 28 5.73 -0.98 -14.11
N PHE A 29 6.30 -2.13 -13.74
CA PHE A 29 7.61 -2.18 -13.10
C PHE A 29 8.40 -3.39 -13.58
N MET A 30 9.72 -3.26 -13.51
CA MET A 30 10.64 -4.32 -13.85
C MET A 30 10.71 -5.35 -12.72
N SER A 31 10.49 -6.61 -13.06
CA SER A 31 10.52 -7.73 -12.15
C SER A 31 11.49 -8.81 -12.62
N LEU A 32 11.72 -9.85 -11.81
CA LEU A 32 12.59 -10.97 -12.20
C LEU A 32 12.04 -11.79 -13.39
N TYR A 33 10.76 -11.65 -13.72
CA TYR A 33 10.08 -12.49 -14.71
C TYR A 33 9.59 -11.71 -15.93
N ASP A 34 9.43 -10.40 -15.81
CA ASP A 34 8.93 -9.50 -16.85
C ASP A 34 9.34 -8.06 -16.52
N ASP A 35 9.86 -7.34 -17.51
CA ASP A 35 10.26 -5.94 -17.40
C ASP A 35 9.06 -4.98 -17.41
N ASN A 36 7.91 -5.45 -17.89
CA ASN A 36 6.66 -4.68 -18.02
C ASN A 36 5.54 -5.24 -17.13
N GLU A 37 5.87 -5.86 -15.98
CA GLU A 37 4.88 -6.45 -15.08
C GLU A 37 3.87 -5.36 -14.64
N PRO A 38 2.57 -5.57 -14.87
CA PRO A 38 1.56 -4.59 -14.50
C PRO A 38 1.37 -4.56 -12.98
N TYR A 39 1.13 -3.35 -12.47
CA TYR A 39 0.75 -3.09 -11.10
C TYR A 39 -0.52 -2.24 -11.06
N PRO A 40 -1.70 -2.84 -11.31
CA PRO A 40 -2.98 -2.15 -11.31
C PRO A 40 -3.27 -1.49 -9.97
N ILE A 41 -4.13 -0.46 -9.99
CA ILE A 41 -4.55 0.25 -8.78
C ILE A 41 -5.20 -0.68 -7.74
N ASP A 42 -5.88 -1.73 -8.19
CA ASP A 42 -6.47 -2.76 -7.32
C ASP A 42 -5.42 -3.50 -6.50
N ASP A 43 -4.32 -3.90 -7.15
CA ASP A 43 -3.21 -4.57 -6.47
C ASP A 43 -2.51 -3.62 -5.49
N VAL A 44 -2.39 -2.33 -5.84
CA VAL A 44 -1.83 -1.30 -4.95
C VAL A 44 -2.70 -1.15 -3.70
N ILE A 45 -4.02 -1.09 -3.87
CA ILE A 45 -5.00 -1.07 -2.78
C ILE A 45 -4.85 -2.32 -1.90
N GLN A 46 -4.79 -3.50 -2.51
CA GLN A 46 -4.65 -4.76 -1.78
C GLN A 46 -3.36 -4.81 -0.95
N VAL A 47 -2.23 -4.38 -1.51
CA VAL A 47 -0.95 -4.34 -0.79
C VAL A 47 -1.01 -3.34 0.37
N LEU A 48 -1.66 -2.19 0.20
CA LEU A 48 -1.86 -1.21 1.26
C LEU A 48 -2.74 -1.74 2.40
N GLU A 49 -3.80 -2.48 2.09
CA GLU A 49 -4.66 -3.14 3.08
C GLU A 49 -3.89 -4.20 3.87
N GLN A 50 -3.11 -5.03 3.18
CA GLN A 50 -2.26 -6.03 3.83
C GLN A 50 -1.22 -5.39 4.76
N ARG A 51 -0.61 -4.28 4.34
CA ARG A 51 0.31 -3.51 5.19
C ARG A 51 -0.37 -2.91 6.41
N LEU A 52 -1.58 -2.37 6.27
CA LEU A 52 -2.34 -1.87 7.42
C LEU A 52 -2.64 -2.96 8.43
N ASN A 53 -3.06 -4.14 7.95
CA ASN A 53 -3.32 -5.28 8.82
C ASN A 53 -2.06 -5.75 9.56
N ALA A 54 -0.91 -5.75 8.88
CA ALA A 54 0.38 -6.07 9.49
C ALA A 54 0.76 -5.05 10.58
N ILE A 55 0.69 -3.75 10.27
CA ILE A 55 1.00 -2.68 11.22
C ILE A 55 0.04 -2.72 12.42
N GLN A 56 -1.25 -2.94 12.19
CA GLN A 56 -2.23 -3.08 13.28
C GLN A 56 -1.89 -4.26 14.18
N SER A 57 -1.53 -5.40 13.60
CA SER A 57 -1.12 -6.60 14.35
C SER A 57 0.14 -6.33 15.19
N GLU A 58 1.09 -5.55 14.66
CA GLU A 58 2.29 -5.13 15.40
C GLU A 58 1.95 -4.17 16.55
N ILE A 59 1.05 -3.20 16.33
CA ILE A 59 0.56 -2.29 17.38
C ILE A 59 -0.12 -3.08 18.48
N ASP A 60 -0.98 -4.04 18.14
CA ASP A 60 -1.70 -4.87 19.10
C ASP A 60 -0.74 -5.73 19.91
N SER A 61 0.26 -6.33 19.25
CA SER A 61 1.32 -7.12 19.90
C SER A 61 2.16 -6.27 20.86
N PHE A 62 2.56 -5.07 20.43
CA PHE A 62 3.31 -4.14 21.26
C PHE A 62 2.49 -3.66 22.47
N THR A 63 1.20 -3.39 22.26
CA THR A 63 0.27 -2.98 23.32
C THR A 63 0.11 -4.09 24.35
N LYS A 64 -0.03 -5.35 23.92
CA LYS A 64 -0.08 -6.52 24.81
C LYS A 64 1.22 -6.68 25.61
N MET A 65 2.38 -6.58 24.94
CA MET A 65 3.69 -6.71 25.57
C MET A 65 3.93 -5.62 26.63
N THR A 66 3.42 -4.41 26.40
CA THR A 66 3.61 -3.26 27.29
C THR A 66 2.45 -3.05 28.27
N ALA A 67 1.48 -3.97 28.32
CA ALA A 67 0.23 -3.83 29.08
C ALA A 67 -0.49 -2.48 28.83
N GLY A 68 -0.36 -1.93 27.63
CA GLY A 68 -0.92 -0.62 27.24
C GLY A 68 -0.22 0.60 27.85
N LEU A 69 0.89 0.43 28.56
CA LEU A 69 1.60 1.52 29.23
C LEU A 69 2.47 2.36 28.28
N ARG A 70 2.79 1.84 27.09
CA ARG A 70 3.61 2.53 26.10
C ARG A 70 2.96 2.45 24.73
N LYS A 71 3.09 3.54 23.98
CA LYS A 71 2.69 3.61 22.56
C LYS A 71 3.95 3.65 21.70
N ASN A 72 3.85 3.07 20.50
CA ASN A 72 4.90 3.14 19.52
C ASN A 72 4.53 4.20 18.47
N GLU A 73 4.95 5.44 18.70
CA GLU A 73 4.63 6.59 17.83
C GLU A 73 5.03 6.36 16.37
N ARG A 74 6.10 5.60 16.13
CA ARG A 74 6.54 5.24 14.78
C ARG A 74 5.53 4.33 14.09
N LEU A 75 5.02 3.31 14.78
CA LEU A 75 4.00 2.41 14.21
C LEU A 75 2.69 3.16 13.96
N GLU A 76 2.27 4.03 14.87
CA GLU A 76 1.07 4.87 14.73
C GLU A 76 1.18 5.81 13.52
N THR A 77 2.33 6.46 13.36
CA THR A 77 2.61 7.34 12.21
C THR A 77 2.60 6.54 10.90
N SER A 78 3.20 5.34 10.91
CA SER A 78 3.22 4.43 9.75
C SER A 78 1.80 3.96 9.40
N PHE A 79 0.97 3.65 10.40
CA PHE A 79 -0.42 3.26 10.22
C PHE A 79 -1.22 4.41 9.59
N TYR A 80 -1.13 5.61 10.15
CA TYR A 80 -1.84 6.78 9.66
C TYR A 80 -1.47 7.13 8.21
N THR A 81 -0.17 7.14 7.90
CA THR A 81 0.32 7.43 6.53
C THR A 81 -0.15 6.37 5.53
N THR A 82 -0.07 5.09 5.88
CA THR A 82 -0.53 3.99 5.02
C THR A 82 -2.05 4.07 4.79
N LYS A 83 -2.83 4.39 5.83
CA LYS A 83 -4.28 4.58 5.72
C LYS A 83 -4.64 5.73 4.78
N LYS A 84 -3.94 6.86 4.90
CA LYS A 84 -4.13 8.01 4.01
C LYS A 84 -3.82 7.67 2.55
N HIS A 85 -2.80 6.85 2.31
CA HIS A 85 -2.50 6.35 0.96
C HIS A 85 -3.60 5.43 0.43
N LEU A 86 -4.14 4.53 1.26
CA LEU A 86 -5.23 3.63 0.88
C LEU A 86 -6.49 4.40 0.46
N GLU A 87 -6.91 5.37 1.26
CA GLU A 87 -8.09 6.20 0.98
C GLU A 87 -7.93 6.96 -0.33
N MET A 88 -6.74 7.51 -0.59
CA MET A 88 -6.42 8.17 -1.85
C MET A 88 -6.53 7.22 -3.05
N MET A 89 -5.94 6.02 -2.96
CA MET A 89 -5.97 5.06 -4.08
C MET A 89 -7.39 4.57 -4.35
N ARG A 90 -8.21 4.36 -3.30
CA ARG A 90 -9.64 4.04 -3.45
C ARG A 90 -10.42 5.14 -4.15
N LYS A 91 -10.20 6.40 -3.76
CA LYS A 91 -10.81 7.55 -4.45
C LYS A 91 -10.39 7.59 -5.92
N ARG A 92 -9.10 7.38 -6.19
CA ARG A 92 -8.57 7.41 -7.55
C ARG A 92 -9.11 6.27 -8.42
N LYS A 93 -9.37 5.10 -7.84
CA LYS A 93 -10.05 4.00 -8.52
C LYS A 93 -11.47 4.41 -8.93
N GLN A 94 -12.23 5.02 -8.01
CA GLN A 94 -13.59 5.50 -8.31
C GLN A 94 -13.61 6.55 -9.42
N GLU A 95 -12.63 7.46 -9.44
CA GLU A 95 -12.48 8.45 -10.52
C GLU A 95 -12.23 7.77 -11.87
N ALA A 96 -11.33 6.78 -11.92
CA ALA A 96 -11.04 6.01 -13.14
C ALA A 96 -12.25 5.20 -13.64
N ASP A 97 -13.09 4.71 -12.73
CA ASP A 97 -14.30 3.96 -13.06
C ASP A 97 -15.43 4.89 -13.56
N ASN A 98 -15.49 6.13 -13.09
CA ASN A 98 -16.48 7.13 -13.52
C ASN A 98 -16.14 7.82 -14.86
N GLU A 99 -14.88 7.76 -15.29
CA GLU A 99 -14.40 8.30 -16.58
C GLU A 99 -14.58 7.32 -17.76
N LYS A 100 -15.07 6.09 -17.51
CA LYS A 100 -15.36 5.06 -18.51
C LYS A 100 -16.82 5.05 -18.94
#